data_AF-A0A355EY43-F1
#
_entry.id   AF-A0A355EY43-F1
#
_cell.length_a   1.000
_cell.length_b   1.000
_cell.length_c   1.000
_cell.angle_alpha   90.00
_cell.angle_beta   90.00
_cell.angle_gamma   90.00
#
_symmetry.space_group_name_H-M   'P 1'
#
loop_
_entity.id
_entity.type
_entity.pdbx_description
1 polymer ?
#
loop_
_entity_poly.entity_id
_entity_poly.type
_entity_poly.pdbx_seq_one_letter_code
_entity_poly.pdbx_strand_id
1 'polypeptide(L)' 'QAPVPLPGTDFELPAELVILALGFHPEDLPERFRAPDLVVNPSGTVEVARRSRMTSLPGVFAAG' A
#
# COMPACT_ATOMS: atom_id res chain seq x y z
N GLN A 1 -15.47 13.63 1.67
CA GLN A 1 -15.04 15.03 1.75
C GLN A 1 -13.54 15.03 2.01
N ALA A 2 -12.74 15.73 1.19
CA ALA A 2 -11.30 15.85 1.39
C ALA A 2 -10.99 17.09 2.24
N PRO A 3 -9.88 17.11 3.01
CA PRO A 3 -9.41 18.31 3.69
C PRO A 3 -9.16 19.45 2.71
N VAL A 4 -9.46 20.69 3.11
CA VAL A 4 -9.19 21.90 2.33
C VAL A 4 -8.17 22.75 3.10
N PRO A 5 -7.03 23.12 2.50
CA PRO A 5 -6.04 24.01 3.13
C PRO A 5 -6.65 25.37 3.48
N LEU A 6 -6.23 25.95 4.60
CA LEU A 6 -6.65 27.30 5.01
C LEU A 6 -5.68 28.34 4.43
N PRO A 7 -6.15 29.33 3.64
CA PRO A 7 -5.29 30.36 3.08
C PRO A 7 -4.55 31.16 4.15
N GLY A 8 -3.26 31.43 3.92
CA GLY A 8 -2.44 32.28 4.81
C GLY A 8 -1.99 31.61 6.11
N THR A 9 -2.10 30.28 6.22
CA THR A 9 -1.66 29.51 7.40
C THR A 9 -0.34 28.78 7.21
N ASP A 10 0.30 28.94 6.06
CA ASP A 10 1.62 28.38 5.75
C ASP A 10 2.70 28.96 6.68
N PHE A 11 3.64 28.13 7.12
CA PHE A 11 4.76 28.54 7.96
C PHE A 11 6.03 27.76 7.60
N GLU A 12 7.17 28.35 7.93
CA GLU A 12 8.47 27.70 7.80
C GLU A 12 8.96 27.25 9.17
N LEU A 13 9.56 26.06 9.23
CA LEU A 13 10.18 25.52 10.43
C LEU A 13 11.63 25.13 10.11
N PRO A 14 12.64 25.77 10.74
CA PRO A 14 14.03 25.39 10.55
C PRO A 14 14.27 23.94 10.98
N ALA A 15 14.87 23.13 10.10
CA ALA A 15 15.21 21.75 10.39
C ALA A 15 16.54 21.37 9.74
N GLU A 16 17.39 20.67 10.49
CA GLU A 16 18.64 20.11 9.98
C GLU A 16 18.44 18.73 9.33
N LEU A 17 17.40 18.01 9.75
CA LEU A 17 17.02 16.70 9.25
C LEU A 17 15.50 16.54 9.31
N VAL A 18 14.91 15.93 8.28
CA VAL A 18 13.50 15.58 8.22
C VAL A 18 13.36 14.08 7.97
N ILE A 19 12.52 13.41 8.77
CA ILE A 19 12.19 11.99 8.62
C ILE A 19 10.76 11.87 8.11
N LEU A 20 10.58 11.36 6.89
CA LEU A 20 9.26 11.14 6.30
C LEU A 20 8.68 9.82 6.81
N ALA A 21 7.73 9.90 7.74
CA ALA A 21 7.01 8.76 8.31
C ALA A 21 5.60 8.59 7.70
N LEU A 22 5.49 8.75 6.39
CA LEU A 22 4.19 8.75 5.67
C LEU A 22 3.58 7.35 5.49
N GLY A 23 4.33 6.30 5.81
CA GLY A 23 3.95 4.91 5.58
C GLY A 23 4.39 4.40 4.20
N PHE A 24 3.87 3.23 3.81
CA PHE A 24 4.22 2.54 2.58
C PHE A 24 2.96 2.13 1.81
N HIS A 25 3.11 1.96 0.50
CA HIS A 25 2.09 1.42 -0.38
C HIS A 25 2.51 0.03 -0.88
N PRO A 26 1.54 -0.87 -1.18
CA PRO A 26 1.84 -2.14 -1.83
C PRO A 26 2.53 -1.94 -3.18
N GLU A 27 3.49 -2.80 -3.49
CA GLU A 27 4.14 -2.86 -4.80
C GLU A 27 3.29 -3.66 -5.78
N ASP A 28 3.55 -3.50 -7.09
CA ASP A 28 2.93 -4.32 -8.14
C ASP A 28 3.53 -5.74 -8.16
N LEU A 29 3.10 -6.57 -7.21
CA LEU A 29 3.56 -7.96 -7.10
C LEU A 29 3.18 -8.84 -8.29
N PRO A 30 1.98 -8.74 -8.90
CA PRO A 30 1.66 -9.48 -10.12
C PRO A 30 2.70 -9.29 -11.23
N GLU A 31 3.13 -8.05 -11.48
CA GLU A 31 4.19 -7.78 -12.46
C GLU A 31 5.56 -8.26 -11.98
N ARG A 32 5.98 -7.88 -10.76
CA ARG A 32 7.32 -8.17 -10.24
C ARG A 32 7.62 -9.67 -10.13
N PHE A 33 6.61 -10.48 -9.80
CA PHE A 33 6.75 -11.93 -9.71
C PHE A 33 6.44 -12.64 -11.02
N ARG A 34 6.08 -11.92 -12.09
CA ARG A 34 5.65 -12.48 -13.38
C ARG A 34 4.49 -13.47 -13.19
N ALA A 35 3.55 -13.10 -12.32
CA ALA A 35 2.42 -13.91 -11.91
C ALA A 35 1.12 -13.11 -12.13
N PRO A 36 0.69 -12.91 -13.40
CA PRO A 36 -0.47 -12.08 -13.72
C PRO A 36 -1.79 -12.60 -13.13
N ASP A 37 -1.86 -13.89 -12.81
CA ASP A 37 -3.01 -14.53 -12.18
C ASP A 37 -3.06 -14.32 -10.65
N LEU A 38 -2.06 -13.66 -10.06
CA LEU A 38 -2.09 -13.24 -8.65
C LEU A 38 -3.05 -12.07 -8.49
N VAL A 39 -4.17 -12.30 -7.81
CA VAL A 39 -5.20 -11.27 -7.62
C VAL A 39 -4.81 -10.34 -6.47
N VAL A 40 -4.92 -9.04 -6.72
CA VAL A 40 -4.80 -7.97 -5.72
C VAL A 40 -6.09 -7.18 -5.64
N ASN A 41 -6.39 -6.63 -4.46
CA ASN A 41 -7.53 -5.75 -4.27
C ASN A 41 -7.24 -4.33 -4.84
N PRO A 42 -8.21 -3.40 -4.83
CA PRO A 42 -7.99 -2.03 -5.33
C PRO A 42 -6.90 -1.22 -4.61
N SER A 43 -6.48 -1.61 -3.40
CA SER A 43 -5.33 -0.98 -2.71
C SER A 43 -3.99 -1.59 -3.10
N GLY A 44 -3.96 -2.60 -3.99
CA GLY A 44 -2.75 -3.32 -4.39
C GLY A 44 -2.34 -4.44 -3.42
N THR A 45 -3.12 -4.71 -2.37
CA THR A 45 -2.82 -5.77 -1.41
C THR A 45 -3.22 -7.13 -2.00
N VAL A 46 -2.39 -8.16 -1.80
CA VAL A 46 -2.70 -9.54 -2.22
C VAL A 46 -4.02 -9.99 -1.60
N GLU A 47 -4.94 -10.42 -2.46
CA GLU A 47 -6.22 -10.95 -2.01
C GLU A 47 -6.05 -12.39 -1.52
N VAL A 48 -6.69 -12.72 -0.38
CA VAL A 48 -6.61 -14.05 0.22
C VAL A 48 -7.95 -14.54 0.75
N ALA A 49 -8.15 -15.86 0.73
CA ALA A 49 -9.29 -16.50 1.36
C ALA A 49 -9.27 -16.28 2.89
N ARG A 50 -10.36 -15.79 3.47
CA ARG A 50 -10.40 -15.36 4.89
C ARG A 50 -9.99 -16.43 5.91
N ARG A 51 -10.29 -17.72 5.67
CA ARG A 51 -9.97 -18.81 6.61
C ARG A 51 -8.58 -19.40 6.40
N SER A 52 -8.20 -19.70 5.15
CA SER A 52 -6.95 -20.39 4.83
C SER A 52 -5.78 -19.44 4.54
N ARG A 53 -6.07 -18.18 4.22
CA ARG A 53 -5.13 -17.18 3.68
C ARG A 53 -4.46 -17.57 2.36
N MET A 54 -5.05 -18.52 1.63
CA MET A 54 -4.59 -18.88 0.29
C MET A 54 -4.91 -17.75 -0.70
N THR A 55 -4.00 -17.45 -1.62
CA THR A 55 -4.20 -16.47 -2.69
C THR A 55 -5.05 -17.07 -3.81
N SER A 56 -5.18 -16.35 -4.93
CA SER A 56 -5.75 -16.90 -6.18
C SER A 56 -4.91 -18.03 -6.80
N LEU A 57 -3.63 -18.14 -6.42
CA LEU A 57 -2.72 -19.17 -6.91
C LEU A 57 -2.78 -20.40 -5.99
N PRO A 58 -3.16 -21.58 -6.50
CA PRO A 58 -3.25 -22.79 -5.68
C PRO A 58 -1.93 -23.11 -4.97
N GLY A 59 -1.97 -23.28 -3.65
CA GLY A 59 -0.80 -23.60 -2.83
C GLY A 59 0.08 -22.40 -2.47
N VAL A 60 -0.27 -21.18 -2.90
CA VAL A 60 0.42 -19.94 -2.49
C VAL A 60 -0.40 -19.23 -1.42
N PHE A 61 0.27 -18.72 -0.40
CA PHE A 61 -0.36 -18.08 0.76
C PHE A 61 0.29 -16.73 1.01
N ALA A 62 -0.49 -15.77 1.50
CA ALA A 62 0.00 -14.46 1.91
C ALA A 62 -0.60 -14.07 3.26
N ALA A 63 0.21 -13.46 4.12
CA ALA A 63 -0.20 -12.97 5.44
C ALA A 63 0.74 -11.84 5.86
N GLY A 64 0.24 -10.92 6.69
CA GLY A 64 0.93 -9.70 7.11
C GLY A 64 -0.04 -8.54 7.17
#